data_AF-A0A948SRQ9-F1
#
_entry.id   AF-A0A948SRQ9-F1
#
_cell.length_a   1.000
_cell.length_b   1.000
_cell.length_c   1.000
_cell.angle_alpha   90.00
_cell.angle_beta   90.00
_cell.angle_gamma   90.00
#
_symmetry.space_group_name_H-M   'P 1'
#
loop_
_entity.id
_entity.type
_entity.pdbx_description
1 polymer ?
#
loop_
_entity_poly.entity_id
_entity_poly.type
_entity_poly.pdbx_seq_one_letter_code
_entity_poly.pdbx_strand_id
1 'polypeptide(L)'
;MSLARRILSALAVVSSLGAAGWCRADPPNYADVPRVSTSDVAFFRGMFQSSGSSALRIALVGDSQETLAGWGQTYVAYLNARLAAAFGPCSETGLLTNFYAVEGPYWMAATRRAVCSSTSPALSPTEVLPAMDVHRIPAGCGLGWTPVRGLLLHDMAHPLHSELVGGDWFAGEQSCIVEALVVNREGSSGVLWSSQPTDQPYPNETAEIAGGELVPPPGAASGSFSWLSTPVLGSAGRRHLQVAMTATDWGNGLDLVGFRFRSTAADRGVIVHSFSKGGFQLVQLLPQHGGSGPMLKAWNPGAVMIHLGANDAMMLTDPESWRPMLEQAIAWIRDAMGDTAFPVIIASDIRGGIGGQPFTNIDRMPAIVHELAMQDPRVLGINLRRITEEEYLWGPNTLYLHDGAHFRPYAQRMLAEALVGELCASLSIPYARCPNAPWADCVRTMGAFCDGTGCRRITDLEAAEFSIAWAGPGSTCDDADGDGSADICPRDQPADFNNDGVVDGNDLGVLLSEWGLGLSRADLNRDGAVDGTDLGMLLSAWGPVSP
;
A
#
# COMPACT_ATOMS: atom_id res chain seq x y z
N MET A 1 28.58 1.86 -52.42
CA MET A 1 28.48 3.14 -51.68
C MET A 1 27.45 2.92 -50.58
N SER A 2 27.93 2.42 -49.45
CA SER A 2 27.14 1.70 -48.45
C SER A 2 27.16 2.39 -47.09
N LEU A 3 25.99 2.39 -46.43
CA LEU A 3 25.79 1.81 -45.10
C LEU A 3 27.01 1.88 -44.14
N ALA A 4 27.16 2.96 -43.38
CA ALA A 4 27.88 3.02 -42.09
C ALA A 4 27.81 4.43 -41.47
N ARG A 5 26.70 4.79 -40.80
CA ARG A 5 26.63 5.90 -39.84
C ARG A 5 25.60 5.61 -38.74
N ARG A 6 25.85 4.57 -37.95
CA ARG A 6 25.31 4.34 -36.60
C ARG A 6 26.35 3.51 -35.85
N ILE A 7 26.50 3.77 -34.54
CA ILE A 7 27.45 3.15 -33.58
C ILE A 7 28.79 3.88 -33.48
N LEU A 8 28.87 4.83 -32.53
CA LEU A 8 30.06 5.15 -31.70
C LEU A 8 29.72 6.32 -30.77
N SER A 9 29.26 6.02 -29.55
CA SER A 9 29.29 6.90 -28.38
C SER A 9 29.03 6.07 -27.11
N ALA A 10 29.96 5.15 -26.83
CA ALA A 10 30.12 4.51 -25.53
C ALA A 10 31.64 4.42 -25.28
N LEU A 11 32.04 4.66 -24.02
CA LEU A 11 33.40 4.85 -23.50
C LEU A 11 34.01 6.25 -23.71
N ALA A 12 33.85 7.10 -22.70
CA ALA A 12 34.95 7.65 -21.89
C ALA A 12 34.50 8.94 -21.17
N VAL A 13 34.00 8.84 -19.92
CA VAL A 13 34.32 9.76 -18.81
C VAL A 13 34.05 9.02 -17.50
N VAL A 14 35.04 8.27 -17.01
CA VAL A 14 35.20 7.99 -15.58
C VAL A 14 36.53 8.61 -15.21
N SER A 15 36.46 9.74 -14.52
CA SER A 15 37.46 10.36 -13.62
C SER A 15 37.33 11.88 -13.70
N SER A 16 37.26 12.52 -12.53
CA SER A 16 37.17 13.97 -12.30
C SER A 16 35.80 14.65 -12.43
N LEU A 17 34.88 14.31 -11.52
CA LEU A 17 34.02 15.34 -10.91
C LEU A 17 34.47 15.50 -9.46
N GLY A 18 35.56 16.25 -9.29
CA GLY A 18 35.87 16.86 -8.00
C GLY A 18 34.80 17.90 -7.69
N ALA A 19 34.27 17.83 -6.47
CA ALA A 19 33.57 18.87 -5.72
C ALA A 19 33.33 20.20 -6.45
N ALA A 20 32.33 20.23 -7.33
CA ALA A 20 31.60 21.46 -7.64
C ALA A 20 30.38 21.47 -6.72
N GLY A 21 30.63 21.73 -5.44
CA GLY A 21 29.60 21.95 -4.45
C GLY A 21 28.83 23.21 -4.82
N TRP A 22 27.69 23.05 -5.47
CA TRP A 22 26.57 23.92 -5.18
C TRP A 22 26.18 23.56 -3.75
N CYS A 23 26.65 24.32 -2.77
CA CYS A 23 26.15 24.20 -1.41
C CYS A 23 24.66 24.52 -1.48
N ARG A 24 23.84 23.47 -1.53
CA ARG A 24 22.41 23.61 -1.34
C ARG A 24 22.22 24.22 0.05
N ALA A 25 21.44 25.30 0.14
CA ALA A 25 21.21 25.98 1.42
C ALA A 25 20.48 25.06 2.42
N ASP A 26 19.67 24.13 1.90
CA ASP A 26 18.87 23.18 2.67
C ASP A 26 19.34 21.73 2.47
N PRO A 27 19.24 20.86 3.50
CA PRO A 27 19.49 19.43 3.37
C PRO A 27 18.63 18.76 2.28
N PRO A 28 19.12 17.71 1.60
CA PRO A 28 18.35 17.01 0.58
C PRO A 28 17.07 16.39 1.14
N ASN A 29 16.05 16.32 0.29
CA ASN A 29 14.72 15.78 0.60
C ASN A 29 14.26 14.76 -0.46
N TYR A 30 13.02 14.31 -0.35
CA TYR A 30 12.41 13.31 -1.23
C TYR A 30 12.45 13.67 -2.73
N ALA A 31 12.41 14.95 -3.10
CA ALA A 31 12.48 15.37 -4.50
C ALA A 31 13.90 15.23 -5.08
N ASP A 32 14.91 15.15 -4.21
CA ASP A 32 16.32 15.15 -4.59
C ASP A 32 16.90 13.76 -4.83
N VAL A 33 16.18 12.74 -4.40
CA VAL A 33 16.60 11.35 -4.48
C VAL A 33 15.68 10.52 -5.37
N PRO A 34 16.17 9.44 -6.01
CA PRO A 34 15.36 8.64 -6.93
C PRO A 34 14.09 8.07 -6.29
N ARG A 35 13.13 7.69 -7.15
CA ARG A 35 11.90 6.98 -6.76
C ARG A 35 12.19 5.63 -6.13
N VAL A 36 13.22 4.93 -6.61
CA VAL A 36 13.74 3.70 -6.01
C VAL A 36 15.25 3.81 -5.89
N SER A 37 15.78 3.48 -4.70
CA SER A 37 17.20 3.56 -4.38
C SER A 37 17.73 2.18 -4.01
N THR A 38 18.71 1.67 -4.74
CA THR A 38 19.50 0.49 -4.33
C THR A 38 20.83 0.48 -5.08
N SER A 39 21.90 0.04 -4.43
CA SER A 39 23.21 -0.14 -5.05
C SER A 39 23.34 -1.47 -5.81
N ASP A 40 22.37 -2.39 -5.66
CA ASP A 40 22.38 -3.71 -6.30
C ASP A 40 21.01 -4.06 -6.94
N VAL A 41 20.70 -3.39 -8.04
CA VAL A 41 19.48 -3.64 -8.84
C VAL A 41 19.40 -5.10 -9.30
N ALA A 42 20.53 -5.72 -9.63
CA ALA A 42 20.55 -7.09 -10.13
C ALA A 42 20.12 -8.09 -9.07
N PHE A 43 20.55 -7.91 -7.82
CA PHE A 43 20.11 -8.72 -6.69
C PHE A 43 18.60 -8.62 -6.47
N PHE A 44 18.06 -7.41 -6.31
CA PHE A 44 16.62 -7.24 -6.05
C PHE A 44 15.77 -7.72 -7.22
N ARG A 45 16.18 -7.46 -8.47
CA ARG A 45 15.54 -8.04 -9.65
C ARG A 45 15.52 -9.56 -9.57
N GLY A 46 16.66 -10.20 -9.29
CA GLY A 46 16.77 -11.65 -9.17
C GLY A 46 15.93 -12.23 -8.04
N MET A 47 15.88 -11.56 -6.89
CA MET A 47 15.03 -11.94 -5.75
C MET A 47 13.55 -11.96 -6.16
N PHE A 48 13.05 -10.89 -6.77
CA PHE A 48 11.65 -10.85 -7.22
C PHE A 48 11.39 -11.84 -8.38
N GLN A 49 12.31 -12.01 -9.32
CA GLN A 49 12.16 -12.98 -10.42
C GLN A 49 12.19 -14.44 -9.95
N SER A 50 12.86 -14.74 -8.83
CA SER A 50 12.82 -16.08 -8.22
C SER A 50 11.41 -16.53 -7.84
N SER A 51 10.49 -15.57 -7.67
CA SER A 51 9.07 -15.83 -7.38
C SER A 51 8.37 -16.65 -8.46
N GLY A 52 8.91 -16.76 -9.67
CA GLY A 52 8.38 -17.66 -10.70
C GLY A 52 8.53 -19.16 -10.37
N SER A 53 9.40 -19.51 -9.42
CA SER A 53 9.74 -20.90 -9.08
C SER A 53 9.80 -21.21 -7.57
N SER A 54 9.71 -20.21 -6.70
CA SER A 54 9.52 -20.40 -5.25
C SER A 54 8.76 -19.22 -4.66
N ALA A 55 7.88 -19.42 -3.68
CA ALA A 55 7.14 -18.32 -3.08
C ALA A 55 8.07 -17.32 -2.36
N LEU A 56 8.03 -16.04 -2.75
CA LEU A 56 8.74 -14.97 -2.06
C LEU A 56 7.84 -14.37 -0.98
N ARG A 57 8.24 -14.58 0.28
CA ARG A 57 7.56 -14.04 1.46
C ARG A 57 8.18 -12.71 1.89
N ILE A 58 7.35 -11.68 2.03
CA ILE A 58 7.77 -10.37 2.53
C ILE A 58 7.04 -10.10 3.84
N ALA A 59 7.81 -9.95 4.92
CA ALA A 59 7.29 -9.55 6.23
C ALA A 59 7.20 -8.02 6.29
N LEU A 60 5.99 -7.47 6.37
CA LEU A 60 5.76 -6.02 6.42
C LEU A 60 5.62 -5.56 7.87
N VAL A 61 6.50 -4.66 8.30
CA VAL A 61 6.42 -3.94 9.56
C VAL A 61 6.06 -2.50 9.24
N GLY A 62 4.83 -2.12 9.56
CA GLY A 62 4.30 -0.77 9.34
C GLY A 62 3.41 -0.31 10.50
N ASP A 63 2.53 0.65 10.21
CA ASP A 63 1.78 1.37 11.23
C ASP A 63 0.24 1.23 11.09
N SER A 64 -0.50 2.33 11.32
CA SER A 64 -1.93 2.41 11.14
C SER A 64 -2.38 2.21 9.70
N GLN A 65 -1.58 2.63 8.70
CA GLN A 65 -1.97 2.54 7.30
C GLN A 65 -2.14 1.08 6.82
N GLU A 66 -1.44 0.13 7.42
CA GLU A 66 -1.53 -1.30 7.11
C GLU A 66 -2.54 -2.06 7.99
N THR A 67 -3.07 -1.44 9.05
CA THR A 67 -3.73 -2.17 10.14
C THR A 67 -5.15 -1.73 10.47
N LEU A 68 -5.51 -0.48 10.19
CA LEU A 68 -6.83 0.03 10.56
C LEU A 68 -7.93 -0.84 9.95
N ALA A 69 -8.79 -1.38 10.81
CA ALA A 69 -9.88 -2.26 10.40
C ALA A 69 -10.74 -1.60 9.31
N GLY A 70 -10.99 -2.34 8.22
CA GLY A 70 -11.67 -1.85 7.01
C GLY A 70 -10.74 -1.13 6.03
N TRP A 71 -9.85 -0.27 6.53
CA TRP A 71 -8.97 0.55 5.68
C TRP A 71 -7.65 -0.15 5.40
N GLY A 72 -6.74 -0.32 6.35
CA GLY A 72 -5.39 -0.86 6.08
C GLY A 72 -5.35 -2.28 5.53
N GLN A 73 -6.38 -3.09 5.82
CA GLN A 73 -6.58 -4.38 5.16
C GLN A 73 -6.76 -4.25 3.64
N THR A 74 -7.35 -3.14 3.18
CA THR A 74 -7.48 -2.80 1.76
C THR A 74 -6.11 -2.56 1.15
N TYR A 75 -5.25 -1.71 1.75
CA TYR A 75 -3.90 -1.46 1.23
C TYR A 75 -3.10 -2.76 1.04
N VAL A 76 -3.00 -3.61 2.06
CA VAL A 76 -2.24 -4.86 1.98
C VAL A 76 -2.85 -5.85 0.97
N ALA A 77 -4.18 -5.92 0.87
CA ALA A 77 -4.85 -6.75 -0.14
C ALA A 77 -4.53 -6.27 -1.57
N TYR A 78 -4.57 -4.96 -1.82
CA TYR A 78 -4.22 -4.41 -3.14
C TYR A 78 -2.74 -4.51 -3.45
N LEU A 79 -1.86 -4.34 -2.46
CA LEU A 79 -0.42 -4.56 -2.61
C LEU A 79 -0.17 -5.99 -3.10
N ASN A 80 -0.77 -6.98 -2.46
CA ASN A 80 -0.70 -8.37 -2.90
C ASN A 80 -1.35 -8.60 -4.28
N ALA A 81 -2.48 -7.97 -4.59
CA ALA A 81 -3.11 -8.08 -5.90
C ALA A 81 -2.23 -7.51 -7.02
N ARG A 82 -1.52 -6.40 -6.78
CA ARG A 82 -0.59 -5.81 -7.75
C ARG A 82 0.66 -6.66 -7.91
N LEU A 83 1.17 -7.21 -6.81
CA LEU A 83 2.24 -8.20 -6.86
C LEU A 83 1.82 -9.45 -7.65
N ALA A 84 0.60 -9.96 -7.46
CA ALA A 84 0.08 -11.07 -8.25
C ALA A 84 -0.05 -10.72 -9.75
N ALA A 85 -0.45 -9.49 -10.07
CA ALA A 85 -0.47 -9.02 -11.46
C ALA A 85 0.93 -8.93 -12.09
N ALA A 86 1.98 -8.67 -11.29
CA ALA A 86 3.36 -8.60 -11.76
C ALA A 86 4.05 -9.97 -11.81
N PHE A 87 3.80 -10.84 -10.84
CA PHE A 87 4.57 -12.05 -10.58
C PHE A 87 3.76 -13.35 -10.71
N GLY A 88 2.47 -13.24 -11.04
CA GLY A 88 1.52 -14.36 -11.08
C GLY A 88 0.90 -14.67 -9.71
N PRO A 89 -0.12 -15.55 -9.69
CA PRO A 89 -0.81 -15.93 -8.46
C PRO A 89 0.15 -16.57 -7.46
N CYS A 90 -0.10 -16.33 -6.17
CA CYS A 90 0.72 -16.88 -5.09
C CYS A 90 0.26 -18.29 -4.72
N SER A 91 1.20 -19.17 -4.40
CA SER A 91 0.90 -20.54 -3.93
C SER A 91 0.46 -20.61 -2.48
N GLU A 92 0.45 -19.52 -1.72
CA GLU A 92 0.04 -19.53 -0.32
C GLU A 92 -0.75 -18.29 0.09
N THR A 93 -1.56 -18.43 1.13
CA THR A 93 -2.22 -17.30 1.80
C THR A 93 -1.29 -16.67 2.82
N GLY A 94 -1.67 -15.49 3.33
CA GLY A 94 -1.06 -14.95 4.54
C GLY A 94 -1.32 -15.87 5.73
N LEU A 95 -0.59 -15.63 6.83
CA LEU A 95 -0.83 -16.33 8.08
C LEU A 95 -2.13 -15.82 8.71
N LEU A 96 -3.01 -16.73 9.10
CA LEU A 96 -4.28 -16.43 9.75
C LEU A 96 -4.06 -16.40 11.28
N THR A 97 -3.84 -15.21 11.84
CA THR A 97 -3.25 -15.01 13.18
C THR A 97 -4.21 -14.37 14.20
N ASN A 98 -5.22 -13.63 13.75
CA ASN A 98 -6.08 -12.86 14.64
C ASN A 98 -7.38 -13.63 14.97
N PHE A 99 -7.36 -14.32 16.10
CA PHE A 99 -8.42 -15.23 16.51
C PHE A 99 -9.56 -14.54 17.26
N TYR A 100 -9.56 -13.22 17.44
CA TYR A 100 -10.58 -12.52 18.24
C TYR A 100 -11.66 -11.77 17.45
N ALA A 101 -11.44 -11.46 16.17
CA ALA A 101 -12.45 -11.06 15.18
C ALA A 101 -11.78 -10.89 13.79
N VAL A 102 -12.41 -11.35 12.68
CA VAL A 102 -12.85 -10.51 11.54
C VAL A 102 -13.91 -11.26 10.71
N GLU A 103 -15.05 -10.63 10.40
CA GLU A 103 -16.06 -11.14 9.44
C GLU A 103 -15.78 -10.71 7.98
N GLY A 104 -14.68 -9.98 7.72
CA GLY A 104 -14.19 -9.62 6.39
C GLY A 104 -12.89 -10.37 6.07
N PRO A 105 -12.60 -10.69 4.80
CA PRO A 105 -11.44 -11.49 4.47
C PRO A 105 -10.15 -10.67 4.56
N TYR A 106 -9.11 -11.36 5.01
CA TYR A 106 -7.73 -11.02 4.68
C TYR A 106 -7.48 -11.32 3.19
N TRP A 107 -6.24 -11.07 2.73
CA TRP A 107 -5.83 -11.51 1.40
C TRP A 107 -5.99 -13.05 1.22
N MET A 108 -6.93 -13.43 0.35
CA MET A 108 -7.35 -14.78 -0.04
C MET A 108 -7.88 -15.69 1.06
N ALA A 109 -8.19 -15.18 2.25
CA ALA A 109 -8.66 -16.02 3.34
C ALA A 109 -9.51 -15.28 4.36
N ALA A 110 -10.43 -15.99 4.99
CA ALA A 110 -11.22 -15.49 6.11
C ALA A 110 -11.05 -16.42 7.32
N THR A 111 -11.21 -15.87 8.52
CA THR A 111 -11.13 -16.64 9.76
C THR A 111 -12.39 -16.43 10.59
N ARG A 112 -12.75 -17.42 11.38
CA ARG A 112 -13.76 -17.26 12.43
C ARG A 112 -13.21 -17.76 13.74
N ARG A 113 -13.32 -16.88 14.72
CA ARG A 113 -12.90 -17.04 16.11
C ARG A 113 -13.38 -18.35 16.75
N ALA A 114 -12.52 -18.95 17.56
CA ALA A 114 -12.93 -19.81 18.68
C ALA A 114 -13.24 -18.92 19.88
N VAL A 115 -14.42 -19.05 20.48
CA VAL A 115 -14.93 -17.99 21.35
C VAL A 115 -14.02 -17.81 22.62
N CYS A 116 -13.12 -18.76 23.00
CA CYS A 116 -12.40 -18.83 24.29
C CYS A 116 -10.87 -18.76 24.15
N SER A 117 -10.20 -18.14 25.12
CA SER A 117 -8.74 -18.11 25.23
C SER A 117 -8.25 -18.25 26.67
N SER A 118 -7.15 -18.97 26.88
CA SER A 118 -6.47 -19.08 28.19
C SER A 118 -5.52 -17.91 28.48
N THR A 119 -5.15 -17.73 29.75
CA THR A 119 -4.48 -16.56 30.35
C THR A 119 -2.94 -16.64 30.47
N SER A 120 -2.24 -17.56 29.80
CA SER A 120 -0.76 -17.64 29.87
C SER A 120 -0.09 -18.22 28.59
N PRO A 121 0.27 -17.38 27.61
CA PRO A 121 1.02 -17.80 26.42
C PRO A 121 2.44 -18.29 26.78
N ALA A 122 3.04 -19.12 25.94
CA ALA A 122 4.43 -19.61 26.10
C ALA A 122 5.47 -18.53 25.82
N LEU A 123 5.10 -17.48 25.08
CA LEU A 123 5.94 -16.34 24.74
C LEU A 123 5.50 -15.12 25.55
N SER A 124 6.46 -14.33 26.00
CA SER A 124 6.23 -12.99 26.55
C SER A 124 5.91 -11.98 25.44
N PRO A 125 5.34 -10.81 25.77
CA PRO A 125 5.02 -9.80 24.77
C PRO A 125 6.22 -9.35 23.90
N THR A 126 7.45 -9.39 24.45
CA THR A 126 8.67 -9.01 23.72
C THR A 126 9.17 -10.07 22.75
N GLU A 127 8.68 -11.30 22.86
CA GLU A 127 9.03 -12.45 22.01
C GLU A 127 8.07 -12.66 20.84
N VAL A 128 7.08 -11.77 20.71
CA VAL A 128 6.05 -11.82 19.67
C VAL A 128 6.23 -10.64 18.73
N LEU A 129 6.05 -10.86 17.42
CA LEU A 129 6.12 -9.79 16.41
C LEU A 129 4.99 -8.75 16.64
N PRO A 130 5.10 -7.52 16.10
CA PRO A 130 4.04 -6.55 16.25
C PRO A 130 2.72 -7.06 15.62
N ALA A 131 1.60 -6.72 16.26
CA ALA A 131 0.24 -7.15 15.90
C ALA A 131 0.02 -8.67 15.75
N MET A 132 0.93 -9.47 16.31
CA MET A 132 0.73 -10.90 16.46
C MET A 132 0.22 -11.18 17.87
N ASP A 133 -0.78 -12.05 17.96
CA ASP A 133 -1.19 -12.63 19.22
C ASP A 133 -1.02 -14.15 19.15
N VAL A 134 -0.46 -14.75 20.20
CA VAL A 134 -0.24 -16.20 20.29
C VAL A 134 -1.20 -16.76 21.32
N HIS A 135 -2.03 -17.72 20.88
CA HIS A 135 -3.08 -18.26 21.73
C HIS A 135 -2.98 -19.76 21.90
N ARG A 136 -3.16 -20.19 23.14
CA ARG A 136 -3.53 -21.57 23.40
C ARG A 136 -4.93 -21.82 22.87
N ILE A 137 -5.08 -22.77 21.96
CA ILE A 137 -6.40 -23.28 21.60
C ILE A 137 -6.81 -24.29 22.68
N PRO A 138 -7.94 -24.12 23.39
CA PRO A 138 -8.42 -25.11 24.36
C PRO A 138 -9.22 -26.23 23.67
N ALA A 139 -9.28 -27.43 24.24
CA ALA A 139 -10.14 -28.51 23.73
C ALA A 139 -11.59 -28.35 24.18
N GLY A 140 -12.36 -27.54 23.45
CA GLY A 140 -13.78 -27.32 23.76
C GLY A 140 -13.99 -26.44 25.01
N CYS A 141 -15.10 -25.70 25.05
CA CYS A 141 -15.53 -24.96 26.23
C CYS A 141 -17.02 -25.24 26.41
N GLY A 142 -17.46 -25.54 27.63
CA GLY A 142 -18.76 -26.15 27.92
C GLY A 142 -20.03 -25.31 27.66
N LEU A 143 -20.01 -24.28 26.80
CA LEU A 143 -21.15 -23.39 26.54
C LEU A 143 -21.50 -23.25 25.02
N GLY A 144 -21.40 -24.31 24.21
CA GLY A 144 -21.73 -24.29 22.75
C GLY A 144 -20.71 -23.61 21.82
N TRP A 145 -19.46 -24.08 21.77
CA TRP A 145 -18.31 -23.34 21.18
C TRP A 145 -17.84 -23.88 19.84
N THR A 146 -17.33 -22.97 19.02
CA THR A 146 -16.85 -23.23 17.66
C THR A 146 -15.32 -23.40 17.61
N PRO A 147 -14.77 -24.35 16.85
CA PRO A 147 -13.34 -24.40 16.53
C PRO A 147 -12.89 -23.11 15.85
N VAL A 148 -11.58 -22.83 15.84
CA VAL A 148 -11.04 -21.78 14.97
C VAL A 148 -11.25 -22.26 13.55
N ARG A 149 -11.98 -21.49 12.74
CA ARG A 149 -12.18 -21.82 11.32
C ARG A 149 -11.36 -20.91 10.44
N GLY A 150 -10.79 -21.47 9.39
CA GLY A 150 -10.21 -20.70 8.30
C GLY A 150 -10.77 -21.18 6.98
N LEU A 151 -11.02 -20.22 6.09
CA LEU A 151 -11.64 -20.41 4.80
C LEU A 151 -10.70 -19.88 3.73
N LEU A 152 -10.40 -20.70 2.71
CA LEU A 152 -9.68 -20.27 1.53
C LEU A 152 -10.63 -19.58 0.54
N LEU A 153 -10.40 -18.29 0.33
CA LEU A 153 -11.06 -17.46 -0.67
C LEU A 153 -10.12 -17.23 -1.85
N HIS A 154 -9.78 -18.32 -2.54
CA HIS A 154 -8.85 -18.34 -3.69
C HIS A 154 -9.12 -17.28 -4.77
N ASP A 155 -10.39 -16.90 -4.96
CA ASP A 155 -10.89 -15.93 -5.93
C ASP A 155 -11.35 -14.61 -5.27
N MET A 156 -11.06 -14.41 -3.99
CA MET A 156 -11.53 -13.26 -3.21
C MET A 156 -13.06 -13.06 -3.30
N ALA A 157 -13.87 -14.13 -3.20
CA ALA A 157 -15.33 -14.09 -3.31
C ALA A 157 -16.09 -13.23 -2.27
N HIS A 158 -15.43 -12.74 -1.23
CA HIS A 158 -16.03 -11.86 -0.21
C HIS A 158 -15.20 -10.60 0.08
N PRO A 159 -14.64 -9.91 -0.91
CA PRO A 159 -13.56 -8.98 -0.66
C PRO A 159 -14.03 -7.72 0.05
N LEU A 160 -13.07 -6.99 0.63
CA LEU A 160 -13.30 -5.62 1.12
C LEU A 160 -13.67 -4.64 -0.02
N HIS A 161 -13.35 -4.97 -1.27
CA HIS A 161 -13.67 -4.17 -2.45
C HIS A 161 -13.93 -5.04 -3.70
N SER A 162 -14.94 -4.70 -4.48
CA SER A 162 -15.46 -5.52 -5.60
C SER A 162 -14.45 -5.80 -6.72
N GLU A 163 -13.49 -4.92 -6.97
CA GLU A 163 -12.44 -5.13 -7.99
C GLU A 163 -11.54 -6.34 -7.76
N LEU A 164 -11.52 -6.90 -6.55
CA LEU A 164 -10.72 -8.10 -6.26
C LEU A 164 -11.49 -9.39 -6.57
N VAL A 165 -12.82 -9.35 -6.74
CA VAL A 165 -13.64 -10.56 -6.95
C VAL A 165 -13.27 -11.26 -8.26
N GLY A 166 -13.06 -12.58 -8.19
CA GLY A 166 -12.91 -13.44 -9.36
C GLY A 166 -11.53 -13.41 -10.00
N GLY A 167 -10.54 -12.76 -9.39
CA GLY A 167 -9.18 -12.76 -9.90
C GLY A 167 -8.43 -14.07 -9.65
N ASP A 168 -7.43 -14.33 -10.50
CA ASP A 168 -6.52 -15.48 -10.37
C ASP A 168 -5.43 -15.14 -9.36
N TRP A 169 -5.75 -15.29 -8.06
CA TRP A 169 -4.88 -14.88 -6.97
C TRP A 169 -4.08 -16.03 -6.36
N PHE A 170 -4.66 -17.23 -6.35
CA PHE A 170 -4.11 -18.41 -5.70
C PHE A 170 -3.70 -19.48 -6.72
N ALA A 171 -2.44 -19.89 -6.71
CA ALA A 171 -1.88 -20.77 -7.72
C ALA A 171 -2.34 -22.22 -7.51
N GLY A 172 -3.16 -22.74 -8.41
CA GLY A 172 -3.61 -24.13 -8.40
C GLY A 172 -5.06 -24.31 -7.94
N GLU A 173 -5.63 -25.49 -8.20
CA GLU A 173 -6.97 -25.86 -7.72
C GLU A 173 -7.04 -25.82 -6.18
N GLN A 174 -8.23 -25.93 -5.61
CA GLN A 174 -8.49 -25.90 -4.14
C GLN A 174 -7.95 -27.13 -3.38
N SER A 175 -6.94 -27.79 -3.94
CA SER A 175 -6.21 -28.90 -3.36
C SER A 175 -4.95 -28.39 -2.66
N CYS A 176 -5.07 -28.18 -1.35
CA CYS A 176 -4.07 -27.50 -0.54
C CYS A 176 -3.62 -28.37 0.63
N ILE A 177 -2.42 -28.14 1.13
CA ILE A 177 -2.12 -28.45 2.53
C ILE A 177 -2.47 -27.22 3.39
N VAL A 178 -2.82 -27.46 4.65
CA VAL A 178 -2.87 -26.40 5.65
C VAL A 178 -1.69 -26.58 6.58
N GLU A 179 -0.91 -25.51 6.73
CA GLU A 179 0.22 -25.47 7.65
C GLU A 179 -0.14 -24.61 8.85
N ALA A 180 -0.08 -25.19 10.05
CA ALA A 180 -0.24 -24.50 11.33
C ALA A 180 1.13 -24.18 11.94
N LEU A 181 1.38 -22.91 12.23
CA LEU A 181 2.55 -22.46 12.98
C LEU A 181 2.21 -22.49 14.47
N VAL A 182 2.92 -23.31 15.23
CA VAL A 182 2.74 -23.47 16.67
C VAL A 182 3.99 -23.09 17.44
N VAL A 183 3.81 -22.66 18.69
CA VAL A 183 4.85 -22.61 19.71
C VAL A 183 4.76 -23.90 20.52
N ASN A 184 5.86 -24.66 20.51
CA ASN A 184 5.99 -25.90 21.24
C ASN A 184 6.01 -25.62 22.74
N ARG A 185 5.33 -26.46 23.50
CA ARG A 185 5.31 -26.40 24.95
C ARG A 185 5.40 -27.82 25.51
N GLU A 186 6.16 -27.96 26.58
CA GLU A 186 6.33 -29.23 27.28
C GLU A 186 4.96 -29.78 27.72
N GLY A 187 4.73 -31.08 27.46
CA GLY A 187 3.47 -31.76 27.82
C GLY A 187 2.25 -31.38 26.97
N SER A 188 2.40 -30.59 25.90
CA SER A 188 1.26 -30.22 25.05
C SER A 188 0.82 -31.38 24.15
N SER A 189 -0.50 -31.58 24.13
CA SER A 189 -1.23 -32.43 23.21
C SER A 189 -1.46 -31.68 21.88
N GLY A 190 -1.53 -32.38 20.75
CA GLY A 190 -1.52 -31.77 19.41
C GLY A 190 -2.69 -30.82 19.08
N VAL A 191 -2.77 -30.42 17.81
CA VAL A 191 -3.92 -29.70 17.24
C VAL A 191 -4.80 -30.69 16.48
N LEU A 192 -6.05 -30.85 16.88
CA LEU A 192 -7.07 -31.50 16.07
C LEU A 192 -7.47 -30.59 14.92
N TRP A 193 -7.61 -31.16 13.73
CA TRP A 193 -8.11 -30.47 12.57
C TRP A 193 -9.25 -31.24 11.93
N SER A 194 -10.18 -30.52 11.30
CA SER A 194 -11.22 -31.08 10.44
C SER A 194 -11.39 -30.25 9.17
N SER A 195 -11.54 -30.92 8.02
CA SER A 195 -11.92 -30.31 6.76
C SER A 195 -13.44 -30.17 6.70
N GLN A 196 -13.90 -28.95 6.48
CA GLN A 196 -15.31 -28.57 6.49
C GLN A 196 -15.66 -27.69 5.27
N PRO A 197 -15.45 -28.12 4.00
CA PRO A 197 -15.68 -27.27 2.83
C PRO A 197 -17.09 -26.67 2.78
N THR A 198 -17.22 -25.52 2.12
CA THR A 198 -18.46 -24.72 2.11
C THR A 198 -18.64 -23.96 0.80
N ASP A 199 -19.89 -23.65 0.47
CA ASP A 199 -20.22 -22.75 -0.65
C ASP A 199 -20.37 -21.29 -0.18
N GLN A 200 -20.40 -21.07 1.13
CA GLN A 200 -20.50 -19.73 1.70
C GLN A 200 -19.15 -19.03 1.66
N PRO A 201 -19.11 -17.72 1.34
CA PRO A 201 -17.88 -16.99 1.19
C PRO A 201 -17.39 -16.41 2.55
N TYR A 202 -17.87 -16.98 3.65
CA TYR A 202 -17.52 -16.65 5.03
C TYR A 202 -17.48 -17.95 5.87
N PRO A 203 -16.65 -18.03 6.92
CA PRO A 203 -16.52 -19.27 7.65
C PRO A 203 -17.79 -19.64 8.42
N ASN A 204 -18.30 -20.84 8.17
CA ASN A 204 -19.57 -21.32 8.70
C ASN A 204 -19.47 -22.76 9.20
N GLU A 205 -20.46 -23.21 9.96
CA GLU A 205 -20.51 -24.60 10.40
C GLU A 205 -21.06 -25.47 9.26
N THR A 206 -20.27 -26.46 8.85
CA THR A 206 -20.65 -27.44 7.84
C THR A 206 -20.20 -28.83 8.29
N ALA A 207 -20.66 -29.86 7.57
CA ALA A 207 -20.29 -31.24 7.88
C ALA A 207 -18.79 -31.46 7.70
N GLU A 208 -18.17 -32.07 8.70
CA GLU A 208 -16.81 -32.60 8.58
C GLU A 208 -16.78 -33.75 7.58
N ILE A 209 -15.82 -33.70 6.67
CA ILE A 209 -15.58 -34.76 5.68
C ILE A 209 -14.29 -35.54 5.91
N ALA A 210 -13.36 -34.96 6.66
CA ALA A 210 -12.08 -35.55 7.04
C ALA A 210 -11.53 -34.83 8.27
N GLY A 211 -10.71 -35.50 9.06
CA GLY A 211 -10.04 -34.90 10.21
C GLY A 211 -8.84 -35.71 10.66
N GLY A 212 -8.09 -35.15 11.61
CA GLY A 212 -6.91 -35.78 12.17
C GLY A 212 -6.26 -34.95 13.25
N GLU A 213 -5.04 -35.33 13.63
CA GLU A 213 -4.24 -34.67 14.65
C GLU A 213 -2.90 -34.22 14.07
N LEU A 214 -2.48 -33.01 14.45
CA LEU A 214 -1.16 -32.43 14.17
C LEU A 214 -0.36 -32.44 15.46
N VAL A 215 0.68 -33.27 15.53
CA VAL A 215 1.50 -33.44 16.73
C VAL A 215 2.87 -32.78 16.53
N PRO A 216 3.40 -32.07 17.54
CA PRO A 216 4.75 -31.51 17.48
C PRO A 216 5.83 -32.57 17.22
N PRO A 217 6.97 -32.18 16.64
CA PRO A 217 8.13 -33.06 16.54
C PRO A 217 8.55 -33.59 17.93
N PRO A 218 8.88 -34.89 18.06
CA PRO A 218 9.40 -35.43 19.32
C PRO A 218 10.64 -34.67 19.80
N GLY A 219 10.65 -34.25 21.06
CA GLY A 219 11.77 -33.52 21.66
C GLY A 219 11.87 -32.04 21.28
N ALA A 220 10.86 -31.47 20.64
CA ALA A 220 10.82 -30.03 20.39
C ALA A 220 10.90 -29.23 21.71
N ALA A 221 11.83 -28.29 21.79
CA ALA A 221 12.06 -27.49 22.98
C ALA A 221 10.86 -26.56 23.27
N SER A 222 10.49 -26.40 24.54
CA SER A 222 9.47 -25.42 24.93
C SER A 222 9.87 -24.01 24.49
N GLY A 223 8.94 -23.26 23.90
CA GLY A 223 9.19 -21.93 23.32
C GLY A 223 9.73 -21.95 21.88
N SER A 224 10.09 -23.11 21.33
CA SER A 224 10.49 -23.23 19.92
C SER A 224 9.28 -23.25 18.98
N PHE A 225 9.47 -22.90 17.72
CA PHE A 225 8.41 -22.88 16.71
C PHE A 225 8.40 -24.16 15.86
N SER A 226 7.24 -24.58 15.41
CA SER A 226 7.11 -25.69 14.45
C SER A 226 5.95 -25.47 13.48
N TRP A 227 6.17 -25.84 12.22
CA TRP A 227 5.11 -25.93 11.22
C TRP A 227 4.57 -27.35 11.20
N LEU A 228 3.26 -27.49 11.42
CA LEU A 228 2.56 -28.76 11.37
C LEU A 228 1.62 -28.75 10.15
N SER A 229 1.67 -29.79 9.32
CA SER A 229 0.95 -29.83 8.04
C SER A 229 -0.11 -30.91 8.02
N THR A 230 -1.29 -30.58 7.50
CA THR A 230 -2.31 -31.58 7.17
C THR A 230 -1.87 -32.44 5.98
N PRO A 231 -2.52 -33.60 5.75
CA PRO A 231 -2.57 -34.19 4.42
C PRO A 231 -3.14 -33.21 3.38
N VAL A 232 -3.03 -33.53 2.09
CA VAL A 232 -3.67 -32.74 1.04
C VAL A 232 -5.18 -32.78 1.21
N LEU A 233 -5.79 -31.60 1.29
CA LEU A 233 -7.22 -31.39 1.43
C LEU A 233 -7.77 -30.81 0.12
N GLY A 234 -8.92 -31.30 -0.33
CA GLY A 234 -9.66 -30.73 -1.45
C GLY A 234 -10.97 -30.10 -0.97
N SER A 235 -11.61 -29.33 -1.83
CA SER A 235 -12.92 -28.71 -1.52
C SER A 235 -14.11 -29.67 -1.62
N ALA A 236 -13.90 -30.92 -2.03
CA ALA A 236 -14.94 -31.93 -2.18
C ALA A 236 -16.15 -31.46 -3.03
N GLY A 237 -15.88 -30.70 -4.09
CA GLY A 237 -16.90 -30.16 -4.99
C GLY A 237 -17.64 -28.93 -4.46
N ARG A 238 -17.27 -28.40 -3.29
CA ARG A 238 -17.74 -27.10 -2.79
C ARG A 238 -16.91 -25.95 -3.34
N ARG A 239 -17.46 -24.74 -3.24
CA ARG A 239 -16.79 -23.53 -3.72
C ARG A 239 -15.57 -23.14 -2.90
N HIS A 240 -15.47 -23.50 -1.63
CA HIS A 240 -14.36 -23.06 -0.77
C HIS A 240 -13.87 -24.19 0.14
N LEU A 241 -12.54 -24.36 0.21
CA LEU A 241 -11.91 -25.19 1.23
C LEU A 241 -11.96 -24.44 2.57
N GLN A 242 -12.41 -25.14 3.61
CA GLN A 242 -12.40 -24.63 4.98
C GLN A 242 -11.84 -25.70 5.90
N VAL A 243 -11.11 -25.24 6.92
CA VAL A 243 -10.61 -26.08 8.01
C VAL A 243 -11.07 -25.52 9.35
N ALA A 244 -11.28 -26.42 10.29
CA ALA A 244 -11.52 -26.13 11.70
C ALA A 244 -10.37 -26.71 12.52
N MET A 245 -9.86 -25.95 13.49
CA MET A 245 -8.78 -26.35 14.40
C MET A 245 -9.22 -26.19 15.86
N THR A 246 -8.88 -27.19 16.69
CA THR A 246 -9.10 -27.22 18.14
C THR A 246 -7.94 -27.97 18.83
N ALA A 247 -7.76 -27.85 20.14
CA ALA A 247 -6.83 -28.74 20.84
C ALA A 247 -7.44 -30.11 21.10
N THR A 248 -6.56 -31.09 21.33
CA THR A 248 -6.86 -32.46 21.77
C THR A 248 -7.23 -32.55 23.25
N ASP A 249 -6.66 -31.70 24.11
CA ASP A 249 -6.91 -31.65 25.56
C ASP A 249 -7.20 -30.23 26.07
N TRP A 250 -8.04 -30.13 27.10
CA TRP A 250 -8.59 -28.90 27.65
C TRP A 250 -7.52 -28.05 28.35
N GLY A 251 -6.58 -28.71 29.04
CA GLY A 251 -5.52 -28.04 29.80
C GLY A 251 -4.20 -27.89 29.05
N ASN A 252 -3.93 -28.75 28.07
CA ASN A 252 -2.60 -28.96 27.49
C ASN A 252 -2.60 -28.76 25.97
N GLY A 253 -3.25 -27.72 25.46
CA GLY A 253 -3.20 -27.36 24.04
C GLY A 253 -1.87 -26.69 23.64
N LEU A 254 -1.51 -26.82 22.36
CA LEU A 254 -0.44 -26.02 21.77
C LEU A 254 -0.84 -24.55 21.64
N ASP A 255 0.18 -23.70 21.65
CA ASP A 255 0.03 -22.29 21.38
C ASP A 255 0.07 -22.10 19.85
N LEU A 256 -1.08 -21.82 19.26
CA LEU A 256 -1.21 -21.55 17.83
C LEU A 256 -0.88 -20.08 17.58
N VAL A 257 0.09 -19.86 16.70
CA VAL A 257 0.40 -18.54 16.14
C VAL A 257 -0.58 -18.21 15.01
N GLY A 258 -0.85 -19.19 14.16
CA GLY A 258 -1.69 -19.04 12.97
C GLY A 258 -1.59 -20.23 12.05
N PHE A 259 -2.37 -20.22 10.98
CA PHE A 259 -2.21 -21.20 9.90
C PHE A 259 -2.40 -20.55 8.53
N ARG A 260 -1.88 -21.20 7.48
CA ARG A 260 -2.03 -20.77 6.10
C ARG A 260 -2.45 -21.92 5.20
N PHE A 261 -3.08 -21.61 4.09
CA PHE A 261 -3.28 -22.55 3.00
C PHE A 261 -2.09 -22.45 2.06
N ARG A 262 -1.51 -23.61 1.70
CA ARG A 262 -0.48 -23.70 0.66
C ARG A 262 -0.91 -24.69 -0.40
N SER A 263 -0.86 -24.25 -1.64
CA SER A 263 -1.08 -25.07 -2.82
C SER A 263 -0.03 -26.15 -2.94
N THR A 264 -0.46 -27.33 -3.38
CA THR A 264 0.46 -28.41 -3.74
C THR A 264 0.81 -28.42 -5.22
N ALA A 265 0.16 -27.58 -6.03
CA ALA A 265 0.35 -27.51 -7.47
C ALA A 265 1.51 -26.60 -7.88
N ALA A 266 1.93 -25.67 -7.02
CA ALA A 266 3.00 -24.73 -7.29
C ALA A 266 3.66 -24.23 -5.99
N ASP A 267 4.90 -23.75 -6.11
CA ASP A 267 5.57 -22.91 -5.12
C ASP A 267 6.03 -21.65 -5.84
N ARG A 268 5.25 -20.57 -5.79
CA ARG A 268 5.48 -19.36 -6.61
C ARG A 268 4.72 -18.14 -6.11
N GLY A 269 4.99 -17.01 -6.75
CA GLY A 269 4.37 -15.71 -6.51
C GLY A 269 5.02 -14.98 -5.34
N VAL A 270 4.59 -13.73 -5.14
CA VAL A 270 5.06 -12.88 -4.06
C VAL A 270 3.90 -12.64 -3.11
N ILE A 271 4.16 -12.76 -1.81
CA ILE A 271 3.18 -12.45 -0.77
C ILE A 271 3.76 -11.55 0.30
N VAL A 272 3.04 -10.47 0.58
CA VAL A 272 3.26 -9.56 1.70
C VAL A 272 2.30 -9.95 2.81
N HIS A 273 2.87 -10.25 3.98
CA HIS A 273 2.11 -10.45 5.21
C HIS A 273 2.44 -9.33 6.20
N SER A 274 1.38 -8.71 6.74
CA SER A 274 1.51 -7.56 7.63
C SER A 274 1.63 -8.00 9.08
N PHE A 275 2.71 -7.56 9.72
CA PHE A 275 2.95 -7.53 11.16
C PHE A 275 2.90 -6.08 11.67
N SER A 276 2.14 -5.23 10.99
CA SER A 276 2.07 -3.79 11.27
C SER A 276 1.20 -3.53 12.48
N LYS A 277 1.39 -2.41 13.18
CA LYS A 277 0.58 -2.06 14.37
C LYS A 277 0.18 -0.57 14.32
N GLY A 278 -1.08 -0.24 14.59
CA GLY A 278 -1.54 1.15 14.61
C GLY A 278 -0.73 2.05 15.54
N GLY A 279 -0.31 3.21 15.03
CA GLY A 279 0.50 4.22 15.74
C GLY A 279 1.94 3.80 16.05
N PHE A 280 2.42 2.72 15.43
CA PHE A 280 3.74 2.18 15.72
C PHE A 280 4.84 3.09 15.18
N GLN A 281 5.92 3.18 15.96
CA GLN A 281 7.12 3.95 15.64
C GLN A 281 8.32 3.00 15.60
N LEU A 282 9.31 3.32 14.78
CA LEU A 282 10.50 2.48 14.64
C LEU A 282 11.26 2.31 15.96
N VAL A 283 11.32 3.38 16.78
CA VAL A 283 11.96 3.36 18.11
C VAL A 283 11.35 2.33 19.07
N GLN A 284 10.10 1.91 18.83
CA GLN A 284 9.39 0.95 19.67
C GLN A 284 9.72 -0.51 19.34
N LEU A 285 10.27 -0.80 18.15
CA LEU A 285 10.50 -2.15 17.67
C LEU A 285 11.36 -2.97 18.63
N LEU A 286 12.57 -2.51 18.94
CA LEU A 286 13.48 -3.29 19.79
C LEU A 286 13.03 -3.36 21.25
N PRO A 287 12.61 -2.26 21.91
CA PRO A 287 12.16 -2.32 23.29
C PRO A 287 10.90 -3.18 23.50
N GLN A 288 9.97 -3.17 22.54
CA GLN A 288 8.70 -3.88 22.68
C GLN A 288 8.70 -5.27 22.05
N HIS A 289 9.55 -5.54 21.06
CA HIS A 289 9.51 -6.76 20.24
C HIS A 289 10.91 -7.33 19.90
N GLY A 290 12.00 -6.84 20.52
CA GLY A 290 13.36 -7.28 20.18
C GLY A 290 13.64 -8.77 20.40
N GLY A 291 12.86 -9.45 21.26
CA GLY A 291 12.92 -10.89 21.47
C GLY A 291 12.19 -11.71 20.40
N SER A 292 11.50 -11.08 19.45
CA SER A 292 10.66 -11.78 18.45
C SER A 292 11.42 -12.35 17.25
N GLY A 293 12.75 -12.25 17.23
CA GLY A 293 13.59 -12.78 16.15
C GLY A 293 13.34 -14.26 15.81
N PRO A 294 13.18 -15.17 16.80
CA PRO A 294 12.80 -16.56 16.54
C PRO A 294 11.44 -16.71 15.84
N MET A 295 10.46 -15.84 16.14
CA MET A 295 9.15 -15.84 15.47
C MET A 295 9.29 -15.38 14.01
N LEU A 296 10.04 -14.30 13.76
CA LEU A 296 10.33 -13.81 12.41
C LEU A 296 11.01 -14.91 11.57
N LYS A 297 12.03 -15.55 12.13
CA LYS A 297 12.73 -16.66 11.49
C LYS A 297 11.81 -17.84 11.20
N ALA A 298 10.91 -18.18 12.13
CA ALA A 298 9.96 -19.28 11.96
C ALA A 298 8.95 -19.01 10.83
N TRP A 299 8.56 -17.75 10.61
CA TRP A 299 7.72 -17.36 9.47
C TRP A 299 8.43 -17.52 8.12
N ASN A 300 9.77 -17.51 8.14
CA ASN A 300 10.66 -17.73 6.99
C ASN A 300 10.46 -16.70 5.85
N PRO A 301 10.58 -15.39 6.13
CA PRO A 301 10.58 -14.35 5.10
C PRO A 301 11.82 -14.46 4.19
N GLY A 302 11.66 -14.11 2.91
CA GLY A 302 12.77 -13.84 2.00
C GLY A 302 13.23 -12.37 2.01
N ALA A 303 12.40 -11.47 2.52
CA ALA A 303 12.73 -10.07 2.79
C ALA A 303 11.85 -9.51 3.92
N VAL A 304 12.31 -8.44 4.57
CA VAL A 304 11.49 -7.61 5.47
C VAL A 304 11.26 -6.26 4.81
N MET A 305 10.01 -5.80 4.78
CA MET A 305 9.64 -4.45 4.39
C MET A 305 9.34 -3.61 5.62
N ILE A 306 10.04 -2.50 5.78
CA ILE A 306 9.75 -1.47 6.77
C ILE A 306 8.95 -0.38 6.05
N HIS A 307 7.70 -0.17 6.45
CA HIS A 307 6.83 0.90 5.98
C HIS A 307 6.41 1.74 7.19
N LEU A 308 7.40 2.44 7.73
CA LEU A 308 7.30 3.30 8.91
C LEU A 308 7.93 4.65 8.58
N GLY A 309 7.58 5.67 9.37
CA GLY A 309 8.13 7.01 9.24
C GLY A 309 7.10 8.09 9.54
N ALA A 310 5.81 7.85 9.26
CA ALA A 310 4.76 8.83 9.53
C ALA A 310 4.68 9.21 11.02
N ASN A 311 4.53 8.22 11.92
CA ASN A 311 4.50 8.48 13.37
C ASN A 311 5.86 8.95 13.90
N ASP A 312 6.97 8.43 13.38
CA ASP A 312 8.31 8.84 13.78
C ASP A 312 8.53 10.34 13.46
N ALA A 313 8.15 10.79 12.26
CA ALA A 313 8.30 12.18 11.83
C ALA A 313 7.55 13.17 12.73
N MET A 314 6.45 12.75 13.38
CA MET A 314 5.72 13.56 14.35
C MET A 314 6.46 13.74 15.69
N MET A 315 7.35 12.81 16.03
CA MET A 315 8.05 12.79 17.32
C MET A 315 9.48 13.30 17.25
N LEU A 316 10.10 13.23 16.07
CA LEU A 316 11.49 13.63 15.88
C LEU A 316 11.65 15.15 15.88
N THR A 317 12.69 15.63 16.57
CA THR A 317 13.15 17.03 16.46
C THR A 317 14.15 17.23 15.33
N ASP A 318 14.85 16.17 14.95
CA ASP A 318 15.81 16.12 13.84
C ASP A 318 15.62 14.80 13.07
N PRO A 319 15.32 14.82 11.77
CA PRO A 319 15.07 13.60 11.01
C PRO A 319 16.31 12.70 10.90
N GLU A 320 17.54 13.22 11.03
CA GLU A 320 18.74 12.36 11.02
C GLU A 320 18.79 11.40 12.22
N SER A 321 18.06 11.69 13.31
CA SER A 321 17.93 10.76 14.44
C SER A 321 17.19 9.48 14.08
N TRP A 322 16.50 9.43 12.93
CA TRP A 322 15.86 8.22 12.41
C TRP A 322 16.85 7.21 11.83
N ARG A 323 17.97 7.68 11.26
CA ARG A 323 19.01 6.82 10.66
C ARG A 323 19.53 5.74 11.62
N PRO A 324 20.03 6.05 12.83
CA PRO A 324 20.51 5.03 13.74
C PRO A 324 19.41 4.07 14.20
N MET A 325 18.13 4.46 14.15
CA MET A 325 17.01 3.57 14.45
C MET A 325 16.81 2.55 13.33
N LEU A 326 16.88 2.99 12.06
CA LEU A 326 16.83 2.11 10.89
C LEU A 326 17.99 1.13 10.87
N GLU A 327 19.21 1.60 11.12
CA GLU A 327 20.40 0.75 11.18
C GLU A 327 20.27 -0.34 12.26
N GLN A 328 19.75 0.02 13.43
CA GLN A 328 19.47 -0.94 14.51
C GLN A 328 18.39 -1.96 14.13
N ALA A 329 17.31 -1.52 13.47
CA ALA A 329 16.27 -2.43 13.00
C ALA A 329 16.80 -3.40 11.93
N ILE A 330 17.59 -2.91 10.97
CA ILE A 330 18.25 -3.74 9.94
C ILE A 330 19.18 -4.76 10.58
N ALA A 331 20.01 -4.32 11.54
CA ALA A 331 20.92 -5.21 12.26
C ALA A 331 20.15 -6.31 13.02
N TRP A 332 19.06 -5.96 13.70
CA TRP A 332 18.21 -6.92 14.39
C TRP A 332 17.54 -7.91 13.43
N ILE A 333 17.01 -7.45 12.28
CA ILE A 333 16.43 -8.33 11.25
C ILE A 333 17.48 -9.35 10.79
N ARG A 334 18.69 -8.89 10.47
CA ARG A 334 19.78 -9.75 9.99
C ARG A 334 20.24 -10.77 11.02
N ASP A 335 20.35 -10.34 12.28
CA ASP A 335 20.66 -11.24 13.40
C ASP A 335 19.57 -12.30 13.59
N ALA A 336 18.31 -11.88 13.61
CA ALA A 336 17.15 -12.77 13.72
C ALA A 336 17.13 -13.82 12.59
N MET A 337 17.40 -13.40 11.36
CA MET A 337 17.45 -14.29 10.21
C MET A 337 18.73 -15.14 10.14
N GLY A 338 19.78 -14.75 10.88
CA GLY A 338 21.10 -15.39 10.81
C GLY A 338 21.79 -15.15 9.46
N ASP A 339 21.50 -14.03 8.81
CA ASP A 339 22.03 -13.63 7.51
C ASP A 339 22.40 -12.15 7.54
N THR A 340 23.70 -11.86 7.55
CA THR A 340 24.23 -10.48 7.58
C THR A 340 23.94 -9.71 6.28
N ALA A 341 23.55 -10.40 5.22
CA ALA A 341 23.16 -9.85 3.93
C ALA A 341 21.65 -10.02 3.66
N PHE A 342 20.84 -10.22 4.72
CA PHE A 342 19.39 -10.39 4.56
C PHE A 342 18.74 -9.15 3.91
N PRO A 343 17.84 -9.31 2.93
CA PRO A 343 17.24 -8.19 2.21
C PRO A 343 16.25 -7.39 3.07
N VAL A 344 16.41 -6.06 3.05
CA VAL A 344 15.47 -5.12 3.67
C VAL A 344 14.97 -4.13 2.63
N ILE A 345 13.65 -4.00 2.54
CA ILE A 345 12.97 -2.99 1.73
C ILE A 345 12.49 -1.90 2.68
N ILE A 346 12.74 -0.63 2.38
CA ILE A 346 12.24 0.51 3.16
C ILE A 346 11.34 1.32 2.24
N ALA A 347 10.03 1.24 2.46
CA ALA A 347 9.07 2.11 1.80
C ALA A 347 8.90 3.35 2.68
N SER A 348 9.11 4.54 2.11
CA SER A 348 8.90 5.79 2.84
C SER A 348 7.40 6.09 2.94
N ASP A 349 6.93 6.46 4.12
CA ASP A 349 5.58 6.99 4.26
C ASP A 349 5.36 8.29 3.46
N ILE A 350 4.08 8.57 3.24
CA ILE A 350 3.60 9.84 2.71
C ILE A 350 2.96 10.70 3.80
N ARG A 351 2.88 12.01 3.55
CA ARG A 351 2.57 13.05 4.55
C ARG A 351 1.25 12.86 5.29
N GLY A 352 1.22 12.11 6.39
CA GLY A 352 0.08 12.11 7.31
C GLY A 352 0.11 13.28 8.29
N GLY A 353 -0.97 14.06 8.40
CA GLY A 353 -1.22 15.01 9.48
C GLY A 353 -1.66 16.42 9.05
N ILE A 354 -2.28 17.14 9.99
CA ILE A 354 -2.74 18.53 9.85
C ILE A 354 -1.60 19.48 10.28
N GLY A 355 -0.78 20.00 9.33
CA GLY A 355 0.07 21.21 9.48
C GLY A 355 1.25 21.20 10.49
N GLY A 356 2.51 21.41 10.04
CA GLY A 356 3.64 21.82 10.92
C GLY A 356 5.02 21.17 10.65
N GLN A 357 5.89 21.17 11.68
CA GLN A 357 7.22 20.51 11.74
C GLN A 357 7.27 19.03 11.28
N PRO A 358 6.21 18.20 11.45
CA PRO A 358 6.23 16.83 10.95
C PRO A 358 6.44 16.72 9.43
N PHE A 359 6.06 17.75 8.66
CA PHE A 359 6.25 17.77 7.21
C PHE A 359 7.71 17.93 6.78
N THR A 360 8.52 18.71 7.52
CA THR A 360 9.94 18.86 7.20
C THR A 360 10.72 17.58 7.50
N ASN A 361 10.29 16.82 8.51
CA ASN A 361 10.93 15.56 8.85
C ASN A 361 10.63 14.47 7.81
N ILE A 362 9.35 14.25 7.50
CA ILE A 362 8.94 13.18 6.59
C ILE A 362 9.47 13.40 5.16
N ASP A 363 9.56 14.66 4.72
CA ASP A 363 10.15 15.00 3.43
C ASP A 363 11.66 14.70 3.37
N ARG A 364 12.37 14.69 4.51
CA ARG A 364 13.80 14.37 4.57
C ARG A 364 14.09 12.88 4.69
N MET A 365 13.14 12.09 5.20
CA MET A 365 13.33 10.66 5.43
C MET A 365 13.71 9.85 4.17
N PRO A 366 13.15 10.09 2.96
CA PRO A 366 13.59 9.38 1.76
C PRO A 366 15.06 9.62 1.39
N ALA A 367 15.62 10.79 1.71
CA ALA A 367 17.03 11.07 1.50
C ALA A 367 17.92 10.22 2.42
N ILE A 368 17.51 10.04 3.68
CA ILE A 368 18.18 9.13 4.63
C ILE A 368 18.18 7.69 4.10
N VAL A 369 17.01 7.22 3.63
CA VAL A 369 16.87 5.87 3.06
C VAL A 369 17.71 5.70 1.80
N HIS A 370 17.75 6.72 0.93
CA HIS A 370 18.60 6.70 -0.26
C HIS A 370 20.07 6.49 0.11
N GLU A 371 20.60 7.28 1.05
CA GLU A 371 21.99 7.16 1.48
C GLU A 371 22.30 5.78 2.07
N LEU A 372 21.39 5.23 2.89
CA LEU A 372 21.52 3.86 3.42
C LEU A 372 21.57 2.82 2.29
N ALA A 373 20.66 2.92 1.31
CA ALA A 373 20.61 1.99 0.17
C ALA A 373 21.83 2.08 -0.76
N MET A 374 22.50 3.24 -0.82
CA MET A 374 23.75 3.40 -1.55
C MET A 374 24.96 2.81 -0.82
N GLN A 375 24.89 2.67 0.50
CA GLN A 375 25.95 2.09 1.32
C GLN A 375 25.77 0.58 1.54
N ASP A 376 24.55 0.08 1.43
CA ASP A 376 24.20 -1.31 1.69
C ASP A 376 23.53 -1.97 0.46
N PRO A 377 24.18 -2.95 -0.20
CA PRO A 377 23.65 -3.60 -1.41
C PRO A 377 22.46 -4.54 -1.13
N ARG A 378 22.03 -4.66 0.12
CA ARG A 378 20.87 -5.46 0.54
C ARG A 378 19.76 -4.59 1.13
N VAL A 379 19.84 -3.28 0.90
CA VAL A 379 18.77 -2.32 1.18
C VAL A 379 18.19 -1.78 -0.13
N LEU A 380 16.87 -1.77 -0.23
CA LEU A 380 16.12 -1.12 -1.31
C LEU A 380 15.15 -0.10 -0.72
N GLY A 381 15.33 1.17 -1.05
CA GLY A 381 14.44 2.27 -0.69
C GLY A 381 13.38 2.51 -1.76
N ILE A 382 12.12 2.68 -1.36
CA ILE A 382 11.00 3.11 -2.23
C ILE A 382 10.50 4.46 -1.71
N ASN A 383 10.68 5.50 -2.51
CA ASN A 383 10.31 6.88 -2.18
C ASN A 383 8.86 7.14 -2.63
N LEU A 384 7.89 6.60 -1.89
CA LEU A 384 6.46 6.74 -2.22
C LEU A 384 6.02 8.21 -2.22
N ARG A 385 6.67 9.08 -1.45
CA ARG A 385 6.41 10.53 -1.45
C ARG A 385 6.67 11.15 -2.82
N ARG A 386 7.83 10.88 -3.42
CA ARG A 386 8.15 11.36 -4.77
C ARG A 386 7.28 10.70 -5.82
N ILE A 387 7.07 9.39 -5.73
CA ILE A 387 6.29 8.64 -6.72
C ILE A 387 4.87 9.20 -6.80
N THR A 388 4.20 9.36 -5.66
CA THR A 388 2.82 9.85 -5.64
C THR A 388 2.70 11.32 -6.01
N GLU A 389 3.69 12.16 -5.66
CA GLU A 389 3.71 13.55 -6.09
C GLU A 389 3.84 13.67 -7.61
N GLU A 390 4.81 12.98 -8.21
CA GLU A 390 5.07 13.09 -9.65
C GLU A 390 3.99 12.39 -10.48
N GLU A 391 3.49 11.25 -10.00
CA GLU A 391 2.54 10.44 -10.77
C GLU A 391 1.09 10.79 -10.50
N TYR A 392 0.71 11.20 -9.29
CA TYR A 392 -0.69 11.49 -8.98
C TYR A 392 -0.94 12.96 -8.63
N LEU A 393 0.10 13.81 -8.67
CA LEU A 393 0.03 15.20 -8.20
C LEU A 393 -0.40 15.30 -6.74
N TRP A 394 -0.10 14.26 -5.96
CA TRP A 394 -0.43 14.20 -4.55
C TRP A 394 0.38 15.24 -3.77
N GLY A 395 -0.28 16.36 -3.49
CA GLY A 395 0.15 17.39 -2.57
C GLY A 395 -0.33 17.15 -1.13
N PRO A 396 -0.33 18.17 -0.27
CA PRO A 396 -0.63 18.01 1.16
C PRO A 396 -2.11 17.76 1.50
N ASN A 397 -3.07 17.99 0.61
CA ASN A 397 -4.50 17.98 0.96
C ASN A 397 -5.36 17.32 -0.12
N THR A 398 -6.06 16.23 0.25
CA THR A 398 -7.36 15.67 -0.27
C THR A 398 -7.45 14.13 -0.19
N LEU A 399 -6.35 13.45 0.11
CA LEU A 399 -6.21 11.99 0.00
C LEU A 399 -6.64 11.22 1.26
N TYR A 400 -6.71 11.95 2.36
CA TYR A 400 -6.85 11.42 3.69
C TYR A 400 -8.33 11.29 4.11
N LEU A 401 -8.56 10.45 5.10
CA LEU A 401 -9.75 10.48 5.94
C LEU A 401 -9.81 11.84 6.67
N HIS A 402 -10.91 12.07 7.39
CA HIS A 402 -11.09 13.32 8.14
C HIS A 402 -9.99 13.59 9.19
N ASP A 403 -9.23 12.56 9.58
CA ASP A 403 -8.08 12.67 10.48
C ASP A 403 -6.81 13.26 9.84
N GLY A 404 -6.79 13.40 8.51
CA GLY A 404 -5.64 13.94 7.79
C GLY A 404 -4.42 13.03 7.74
N ALA A 405 -4.51 11.77 8.20
CA ALA A 405 -3.36 10.87 8.32
C ALA A 405 -3.54 9.55 7.56
N HIS A 406 -4.73 8.96 7.57
CA HIS A 406 -4.96 7.67 6.93
C HIS A 406 -5.63 7.83 5.56
N PHE A 407 -5.25 7.01 4.59
CA PHE A 407 -5.82 7.09 3.24
C PHE A 407 -7.23 6.56 3.15
N ARG A 408 -8.03 7.21 2.30
CA ARG A 408 -9.27 6.63 1.75
C ARG A 408 -8.94 5.37 0.92
N PRO A 409 -9.88 4.44 0.70
CA PRO A 409 -9.63 3.18 0.00
C PRO A 409 -9.09 3.40 -1.41
N TYR A 410 -9.64 4.38 -2.15
CA TYR A 410 -9.15 4.69 -3.50
C TYR A 410 -7.67 5.07 -3.48
N ALA A 411 -7.25 5.92 -2.53
CA ALA A 411 -5.87 6.33 -2.38
C ALA A 411 -4.98 5.15 -1.96
N GLN A 412 -5.44 4.26 -1.08
CA GLN A 412 -4.68 3.03 -0.77
C GLN A 412 -4.44 2.14 -1.98
N ARG A 413 -5.44 2.02 -2.87
CA ARG A 413 -5.29 1.27 -4.14
C ARG A 413 -4.26 1.90 -5.05
N MET A 414 -4.28 3.23 -5.17
CA MET A 414 -3.31 4.00 -5.94
C MET A 414 -1.90 3.92 -5.35
N LEU A 415 -1.77 3.92 -4.02
CA LEU A 415 -0.48 3.78 -3.33
C LEU A 415 0.12 2.38 -3.56
N ALA A 416 -0.70 1.33 -3.46
CA ALA A 416 -0.29 -0.03 -3.78
C ALA A 416 0.15 -0.16 -5.25
N GLU A 417 -0.55 0.51 -6.16
CA GLU A 417 -0.15 0.62 -7.57
C GLU A 417 1.21 1.30 -7.75
N ALA A 418 1.39 2.44 -7.10
CA ALA A 418 2.61 3.23 -7.16
C ALA A 418 3.82 2.43 -6.65
N LEU A 419 3.67 1.72 -5.53
CA LEU A 419 4.71 0.87 -4.98
C LEU A 419 5.14 -0.21 -5.98
N VAL A 420 4.18 -1.02 -6.46
CA VAL A 420 4.52 -2.19 -7.30
C VAL A 420 4.90 -1.78 -8.72
N GLY A 421 4.19 -0.84 -9.32
CA GLY A 421 4.48 -0.33 -10.66
C GLY A 421 5.87 0.27 -10.74
N GLU A 422 6.21 1.14 -9.79
CA GLU A 422 7.53 1.78 -9.76
C GLU A 422 8.65 0.80 -9.40
N LEU A 423 8.40 -0.14 -8.48
CA LEU A 423 9.32 -1.23 -8.17
C LEU A 423 9.64 -2.04 -9.43
N CYS A 424 8.61 -2.45 -10.19
CA CYS A 424 8.79 -3.22 -11.42
C CYS A 424 9.56 -2.41 -12.47
N ALA A 425 9.18 -1.13 -12.68
CA ALA A 425 9.86 -0.26 -13.63
C ALA A 425 11.34 -0.08 -13.28
N SER A 426 11.65 0.26 -12.03
CA SER A 426 13.01 0.49 -11.54
C SER A 426 13.87 -0.77 -11.56
N LEU A 427 13.28 -1.93 -11.30
CA LEU A 427 13.97 -3.22 -11.40
C LEU A 427 13.92 -3.81 -12.81
N SER A 428 13.37 -3.13 -13.81
CA SER A 428 13.21 -3.64 -15.19
C SER A 428 12.51 -5.01 -15.24
N ILE A 429 11.49 -5.19 -14.39
CA ILE A 429 10.63 -6.36 -14.36
C ILE A 429 9.39 -6.03 -15.22
N PRO A 430 9.03 -6.87 -16.20
CA PRO A 430 7.82 -6.66 -16.99
C PRO A 430 6.58 -6.62 -16.08
N TYR A 431 5.78 -5.57 -16.20
CA TYR A 431 4.51 -5.47 -15.48
C TYR A 431 3.38 -5.86 -16.43
N ALA A 432 2.86 -7.09 -16.30
CA ALA A 432 1.92 -7.66 -17.26
C ALA A 432 0.62 -6.84 -17.42
N ARG A 433 0.25 -6.08 -16.39
CA ARG A 433 -0.89 -5.16 -16.45
C ARG A 433 -0.67 -3.99 -17.41
N CYS A 434 0.57 -3.61 -17.65
CA CYS A 434 0.99 -2.47 -18.46
C CYS A 434 2.07 -2.87 -19.47
N PRO A 435 1.76 -3.74 -20.45
CA PRO A 435 2.77 -4.33 -21.33
C PRO A 435 3.36 -3.34 -22.35
N ASN A 436 2.63 -2.26 -22.67
CA ASN A 436 2.93 -1.36 -23.79
C ASN A 436 3.11 0.11 -23.38
N ALA A 437 3.14 0.42 -22.08
CA ALA A 437 3.22 1.79 -21.57
C ALA A 437 3.94 1.82 -20.22
N PRO A 438 4.47 2.99 -19.80
CA PRO A 438 4.85 3.20 -18.40
C PRO A 438 3.69 2.82 -17.47
N TRP A 439 4.02 2.26 -16.30
CA TRP A 439 3.01 1.73 -15.39
C TRP A 439 1.96 2.80 -15.03
N ALA A 440 2.39 4.04 -14.79
CA ALA A 440 1.51 5.12 -14.38
C ALA A 440 0.51 5.52 -15.46
N ASP A 441 0.97 5.74 -16.70
CA ASP A 441 0.09 6.13 -17.82
C ASP A 441 -0.89 5.03 -18.25
N CYS A 442 -0.63 3.79 -17.85
CA CYS A 442 -1.50 2.64 -18.08
C CYS A 442 -2.63 2.53 -17.04
N VAL A 443 -2.41 3.00 -15.81
CA VAL A 443 -3.33 2.80 -14.67
C VAL A 443 -4.08 4.07 -14.28
N ARG A 444 -3.68 5.22 -14.82
CA ARG A 444 -4.37 6.50 -14.67
C ARG A 444 -4.30 7.32 -15.95
N THR A 445 -5.29 8.17 -16.13
CA THR A 445 -5.33 9.18 -17.18
C THR A 445 -5.26 10.56 -16.55
N MET A 446 -4.40 11.43 -17.08
CA MET A 446 -4.33 12.83 -16.63
C MET A 446 -5.26 13.72 -17.45
N GLY A 447 -5.70 14.80 -16.83
CA GLY A 447 -6.53 15.85 -17.41
C GLY A 447 -6.64 17.00 -16.42
N ALA A 448 -7.58 17.90 -16.64
CA ALA A 448 -7.72 19.11 -15.86
C ALA A 448 -9.19 19.53 -15.69
N PHE A 449 -9.45 20.32 -14.66
CA PHE A 449 -10.77 20.84 -14.31
C PHE A 449 -10.65 22.23 -13.72
N CYS A 450 -11.78 22.95 -13.65
CA CYS A 450 -11.87 24.26 -13.03
C CYS A 450 -12.85 24.24 -11.86
N ASP A 451 -12.41 24.77 -10.72
CA ASP A 451 -13.18 24.74 -9.46
C ASP A 451 -13.69 26.12 -9.02
N GLY A 452 -13.71 27.08 -9.94
CA GLY A 452 -14.05 28.49 -9.68
C GLY A 452 -12.93 29.30 -9.04
N THR A 453 -11.85 28.66 -8.56
CA THR A 453 -10.64 29.36 -8.08
C THR A 453 -9.47 29.30 -9.06
N GLY A 454 -9.60 28.48 -10.10
CA GLY A 454 -8.64 28.33 -11.18
C GLY A 454 -8.64 26.91 -11.76
N CYS A 455 -7.76 26.67 -12.73
CA CYS A 455 -7.56 25.36 -13.30
C CYS A 455 -6.63 24.50 -12.44
N ARG A 456 -6.96 23.21 -12.30
CA ARG A 456 -6.11 22.21 -11.66
C ARG A 456 -6.06 20.94 -12.48
N ARG A 457 -4.90 20.28 -12.48
CA ARG A 457 -4.74 18.93 -13.03
C ARG A 457 -5.22 17.88 -12.04
N ILE A 458 -5.78 16.79 -12.55
CA ILE A 458 -6.32 15.69 -11.75
C ILE A 458 -6.21 14.37 -12.52
N THR A 459 -6.19 13.26 -11.79
CA THR A 459 -6.33 11.92 -12.37
C THR A 459 -7.80 11.60 -12.66
N ASP A 460 -8.08 10.76 -13.67
CA ASP A 460 -9.40 10.18 -13.92
C ASP A 460 -9.98 9.47 -12.70
N LEU A 461 -9.13 8.75 -11.94
CA LEU A 461 -9.50 8.07 -10.70
C LEU A 461 -10.05 9.03 -9.65
N GLU A 462 -9.37 10.14 -9.40
CA GLU A 462 -9.80 11.15 -8.43
C GLU A 462 -10.98 11.96 -8.95
N ALA A 463 -11.01 12.28 -10.24
CA ALA A 463 -12.14 12.96 -10.85
C ALA A 463 -13.44 12.15 -10.67
N ALA A 464 -13.37 10.83 -10.87
CA ALA A 464 -14.48 9.91 -10.64
C ALA A 464 -14.85 9.82 -9.15
N GLU A 465 -13.87 9.63 -8.26
CA GLU A 465 -14.09 9.50 -6.81
C GLU A 465 -14.78 10.74 -6.22
N PHE A 466 -14.36 11.94 -6.64
CA PHE A 466 -14.87 13.20 -6.12
C PHE A 466 -16.02 13.78 -6.95
N SER A 467 -16.49 13.07 -7.98
CA SER A 467 -17.53 13.55 -8.91
C SER A 467 -17.19 14.93 -9.51
N ILE A 468 -15.92 15.14 -9.85
CA ILE A 468 -15.41 16.37 -10.45
C ILE A 468 -15.67 16.33 -11.96
N ALA A 469 -16.35 17.36 -12.46
CA ALA A 469 -16.51 17.60 -13.89
C ALA A 469 -15.19 18.13 -14.47
N TRP A 470 -14.34 17.21 -14.92
CA TRP A 470 -13.08 17.53 -15.60
C TRP A 470 -13.24 17.54 -17.13
N ALA A 471 -12.37 18.26 -17.84
CA ALA A 471 -12.39 18.43 -19.30
C ALA A 471 -11.93 17.17 -20.09
N GLY A 472 -11.75 16.05 -19.39
CA GLY A 472 -11.41 14.75 -19.98
C GLY A 472 -9.92 14.52 -20.21
N PRO A 473 -9.57 13.35 -20.78
CA PRO A 473 -8.18 12.93 -21.00
C PRO A 473 -7.34 13.95 -21.77
N GLY A 474 -6.14 14.24 -21.25
CA GLY A 474 -5.14 15.08 -21.91
C GLY A 474 -5.38 16.59 -21.83
N SER A 475 -6.50 17.03 -21.24
CA SER A 475 -6.73 18.46 -20.99
C SER A 475 -5.68 19.05 -20.03
N THR A 476 -5.32 20.31 -20.24
CA THR A 476 -4.27 21.03 -19.50
C THR A 476 -4.81 22.32 -18.89
N CYS A 477 -3.98 22.96 -18.07
CA CYS A 477 -4.23 24.29 -17.53
C CYS A 477 -3.48 25.39 -18.30
N ASP A 478 -3.24 25.14 -19.59
CA ASP A 478 -2.55 26.11 -20.42
C ASP A 478 -3.47 27.32 -20.67
N ASP A 479 -2.86 28.50 -20.61
CA ASP A 479 -3.45 29.78 -21.01
C ASP A 479 -2.82 30.13 -22.37
N ALA A 480 -3.41 29.61 -23.45
CA ALA A 480 -2.80 29.70 -24.77
C ALA A 480 -2.97 31.09 -25.40
N ASP A 481 -3.96 31.86 -24.96
CA ASP A 481 -4.25 33.21 -25.47
C ASP A 481 -3.75 34.34 -24.56
N GLY A 482 -3.23 34.02 -23.38
CA GLY A 482 -2.48 34.91 -22.49
C GLY A 482 -3.35 35.87 -21.69
N ASP A 483 -4.61 35.53 -21.45
CA ASP A 483 -5.55 36.40 -20.73
C ASP A 483 -5.47 36.25 -19.20
N GLY A 484 -4.65 35.32 -18.70
CA GLY A 484 -4.50 35.01 -17.29
C GLY A 484 -5.46 33.94 -16.77
N SER A 485 -6.27 33.32 -17.63
CA SER A 485 -7.15 32.20 -17.33
C SER A 485 -6.76 30.97 -18.15
N ALA A 486 -6.90 29.76 -17.59
CA ALA A 486 -6.68 28.56 -18.39
C ALA A 486 -7.82 28.39 -19.40
N ASP A 487 -7.51 27.95 -20.62
CA ASP A 487 -8.46 27.82 -21.73
C ASP A 487 -9.65 26.90 -21.41
N ILE A 488 -9.47 25.96 -20.48
CA ILE A 488 -10.53 25.02 -20.07
C ILE A 488 -11.46 25.58 -19.00
N CYS A 489 -11.12 26.72 -18.40
CA CYS A 489 -11.95 27.34 -17.40
C CYS A 489 -12.99 28.20 -18.08
N PRO A 490 -14.27 28.11 -17.67
CA PRO A 490 -15.23 29.13 -18.04
C PRO A 490 -14.63 30.46 -17.61
N ARG A 491 -14.34 31.35 -18.56
CA ARG A 491 -14.11 32.72 -18.18
C ARG A 491 -15.43 33.19 -17.60
N ASP A 492 -15.46 33.47 -16.30
CA ASP A 492 -16.40 34.46 -15.79
C ASP A 492 -16.02 35.75 -16.54
N GLN A 493 -16.69 36.00 -17.66
CA GLN A 493 -16.64 37.27 -18.38
C GLN A 493 -17.86 38.05 -17.91
N PRO A 494 -17.79 38.72 -16.75
CA PRO A 494 -18.90 39.54 -16.31
C PRO A 494 -19.24 40.64 -17.33
N ALA A 495 -18.37 40.93 -18.30
CA ALA A 495 -18.61 41.83 -19.42
C ALA A 495 -19.41 41.20 -20.60
N ASP A 496 -19.56 39.87 -20.67
CA ASP A 496 -20.49 39.19 -21.59
C ASP A 496 -21.87 39.14 -20.91
N PHE A 497 -22.63 40.22 -21.04
CA PHE A 497 -23.89 40.38 -20.36
C PHE A 497 -25.02 39.57 -21.00
N ASN A 498 -24.87 39.19 -22.26
CA ASN A 498 -25.89 38.44 -22.99
C ASN A 498 -25.58 36.92 -23.04
N ASN A 499 -24.40 36.51 -22.56
CA ASN A 499 -23.87 35.14 -22.55
C ASN A 499 -23.85 34.49 -23.94
N ASP A 500 -23.59 35.27 -24.99
CA ASP A 500 -23.51 34.77 -26.36
C ASP A 500 -22.10 34.29 -26.75
N GLY A 501 -21.13 34.45 -25.85
CA GLY A 501 -19.77 34.01 -26.03
C GLY A 501 -18.91 35.02 -26.80
N VAL A 502 -19.31 36.29 -26.93
CA VAL A 502 -18.49 37.37 -27.50
C VAL A 502 -18.79 38.69 -26.78
N VAL A 503 -17.78 39.34 -26.18
CA VAL A 503 -17.95 40.72 -25.67
C VAL A 503 -17.88 41.69 -26.83
N ASP A 504 -19.03 42.24 -27.23
CA ASP A 504 -19.11 43.14 -28.38
C ASP A 504 -20.04 44.36 -28.19
N GLY A 505 -20.50 44.93 -29.31
CA GLY A 505 -21.41 46.08 -29.31
C GLY A 505 -22.74 45.79 -28.62
N ASN A 506 -23.17 44.55 -28.52
CA ASN A 506 -24.39 44.16 -27.81
C ASN A 506 -24.20 44.30 -26.30
N ASP A 507 -23.07 43.88 -25.75
CA ASP A 507 -22.74 44.03 -24.33
C ASP A 507 -22.49 45.49 -23.96
N LEU A 508 -21.81 46.24 -24.84
CA LEU A 508 -21.70 47.68 -24.68
C LEU A 508 -23.08 48.35 -24.66
N GLY A 509 -24.01 47.88 -25.49
CA GLY A 509 -25.39 48.33 -25.48
C GLY A 509 -26.08 48.09 -24.14
N VAL A 510 -25.84 46.93 -23.52
CA VAL A 510 -26.33 46.62 -22.17
C VAL A 510 -25.69 47.55 -21.13
N LEU A 511 -24.37 47.72 -21.15
CA LEU A 511 -23.66 48.60 -20.20
C LEU A 511 -24.18 50.03 -20.25
N LEU A 512 -24.32 50.59 -21.46
CA LEU A 512 -24.82 51.95 -21.65
C LEU A 512 -26.29 52.11 -21.27
N SER A 513 -27.10 51.04 -21.39
CA SER A 513 -28.50 51.06 -20.94
C SER A 513 -28.62 51.11 -19.41
N GLU A 514 -27.58 50.67 -18.70
CA GLU A 514 -27.50 50.59 -17.24
C GLU A 514 -26.65 51.74 -16.64
N TRP A 515 -26.26 52.73 -17.45
CA TRP A 515 -25.36 53.82 -17.04
C TRP A 515 -25.89 54.61 -15.83
N GLY A 516 -25.05 54.75 -14.80
CA GLY A 516 -25.38 55.45 -13.56
C GLY A 516 -26.35 54.72 -12.63
N LEU A 517 -26.75 53.48 -12.96
CA LEU A 517 -27.50 52.62 -12.03
C LEU A 517 -26.54 52.01 -11.00
N GLY A 518 -27.01 51.82 -9.77
CA GLY A 518 -26.29 51.08 -8.73
C GLY A 518 -26.85 49.68 -8.56
N LEU A 519 -26.00 48.72 -8.15
CA LEU A 519 -26.33 47.29 -8.05
C LEU A 519 -26.75 46.66 -9.38
N SER A 520 -26.22 47.19 -10.48
CA SER A 520 -26.44 46.67 -11.82
C SER A 520 -25.50 45.51 -12.12
N ARG A 521 -25.87 44.62 -13.04
CA ARG A 521 -24.92 43.59 -13.51
C ARG A 521 -23.77 44.19 -14.33
N ALA A 522 -23.99 45.37 -14.93
CA ALA A 522 -22.96 46.14 -15.62
C ALA A 522 -22.01 46.93 -14.70
N ASP A 523 -22.20 46.88 -13.38
CA ASP A 523 -21.25 47.41 -12.38
C ASP A 523 -20.17 46.33 -12.16
N LEU A 524 -19.17 46.33 -13.04
CA LEU A 524 -18.13 45.31 -13.16
C LEU A 524 -17.13 45.42 -12.01
N ASN A 525 -16.87 46.64 -11.51
CA ASN A 525 -15.95 46.87 -10.39
C ASN A 525 -16.65 46.80 -9.01
N ARG A 526 -17.99 46.77 -8.98
CA ARG A 526 -18.86 46.69 -7.80
C ARG A 526 -18.73 47.88 -6.86
N ASP A 527 -18.46 49.07 -7.38
CA ASP A 527 -18.33 50.30 -6.58
C ASP A 527 -19.68 50.99 -6.31
N GLY A 528 -20.75 50.48 -6.90
CA GLY A 528 -22.11 50.95 -6.70
C GLY A 528 -22.63 51.88 -7.78
N ALA A 529 -21.91 52.10 -8.88
CA ALA A 529 -22.40 52.81 -10.06
C ALA A 529 -21.77 52.28 -11.36
N VAL A 530 -22.57 52.14 -12.42
CA VAL A 530 -22.05 51.86 -13.77
C VAL A 530 -21.50 53.14 -14.39
N ASP A 531 -20.18 53.23 -14.58
CA ASP A 531 -19.53 54.43 -15.12
C ASP A 531 -18.38 54.17 -16.12
N GLY A 532 -17.56 55.20 -16.37
CA GLY A 532 -16.43 55.13 -17.30
C GLY A 532 -15.39 54.08 -16.94
N THR A 533 -15.32 53.66 -15.68
CA THR A 533 -14.44 52.61 -15.17
C THR A 533 -14.91 51.24 -15.65
N ASP A 534 -16.20 50.95 -15.54
CA ASP A 534 -16.80 49.71 -16.06
C ASP A 534 -16.73 49.64 -17.58
N LEU A 535 -16.94 50.76 -18.26
CA LEU A 535 -16.73 50.85 -19.71
C LEU A 535 -15.28 50.49 -20.09
N GLY A 536 -14.30 50.98 -19.31
CA GLY A 536 -12.89 50.62 -19.51
C GLY A 536 -12.65 49.12 -19.33
N MET A 537 -13.31 48.48 -18.36
CA MET A 537 -13.22 47.03 -18.12
C MET A 537 -13.87 46.23 -19.26
N LEU A 538 -15.05 46.63 -19.73
CA LEU A 538 -15.72 45.99 -20.88
C LEU A 538 -14.89 46.09 -22.16
N LEU A 539 -14.36 47.28 -22.47
CA LEU A 539 -13.54 47.47 -23.66
C LEU A 539 -12.20 46.70 -23.59
N SER A 540 -11.68 46.49 -22.38
CA SER A 540 -10.50 45.64 -22.18
C SER A 540 -10.79 44.16 -22.44
N ALA A 541 -12.05 43.75 -22.33
CA ALA A 541 -12.53 42.39 -22.59
C ALA A 541 -13.06 42.16 -24.02
N TRP A 542 -12.97 43.15 -24.91
CA TRP A 542 -13.61 43.11 -26.24
C TRP A 542 -13.11 41.98 -27.14
N GLY A 543 -14.04 41.16 -27.66
CA GLY A 543 -13.75 40.05 -28.57
C GLY A 543 -14.42 38.74 -28.17
N PRO A 544 -14.12 37.64 -28.89
CA PRO A 544 -14.65 36.31 -28.57
C PRO A 544 -14.34 35.87 -27.15
N VAL A 545 -15.34 35.32 -26.47
CA VAL A 545 -15.19 34.58 -25.21
C VAL A 545 -15.01 33.11 -25.61
N SER A 546 -13.78 32.62 -25.53
CA SER A 546 -13.50 31.20 -25.72
C SER A 546 -14.26 30.38 -24.65
N PRO A 547 -14.98 29.30 -25.03
CA PRO A 547 -15.76 28.48 -24.11
C PRO A 547 -14.92 27.65 -23.15
#